data_AF-A0A7S3XND6-F1
#
_entry.id   AF-A0A7S3XND6-F1
#
_cell.length_a   1.000
_cell.length_b   1.000
_cell.length_c   1.000
_cell.angle_alpha   90.00
_cell.angle_beta   90.00
_cell.angle_gamma   90.00
#
_symmetry.space_group_name_H-M   'P 1'
#
loop_
_entity.id
_entity.type
_entity.pdbx_description
1 polymer ?
#
loop_
_entity_poly.entity_id
_entity_poly.type
_entity_poly.pdbx_seq_one_letter_code
_entity_poly.pdbx_strand_id
1 'polypeptide(L)'
;CPYVLSMPVSLYQSHLVPVLSPFAVQAFHKFSLAWKPPAGPLSPAQRAYVEGGLFVGQGIDEENRETLVDKLRREATRSYVDLVQEMFALKGELALAYINLQKEGKQIGGVGREPGSGTNNEDDVQFRVGQVVLTPATQRLRRAHAEALAAALLRANPQLTEALLSFCVGALAWPDSYCCRRTLRTAQRITDLTWRDPAFTEFLGARLFATGVAALVQEPKWLVGMEWDILAVVQMVYLRLVFGGTGLDKMAGESRPPSDLPRQFLLSLPGLSPESIASMEKTLQESNSHKDHKDAIRDTLRLVIEQNATSGAAAAAAAGA
;
A
#
# COMPACT_ATOMS: atom_id res chain seq x y z
N CYS A 1 15.36 7.28 -6.26
CA CYS A 1 15.87 6.37 -5.23
C CYS A 1 17.08 6.88 -4.44
N PRO A 2 18.26 7.14 -5.05
CA PRO A 2 19.53 7.21 -4.30
C PRO A 2 19.57 8.30 -3.23
N TYR A 3 18.95 9.45 -3.53
CA TYR A 3 18.86 10.56 -2.58
C TYR A 3 18.20 10.18 -1.25
N VAL A 4 17.14 9.36 -1.26
CA VAL A 4 16.42 8.97 -0.05
C VAL A 4 17.22 7.94 0.75
N LEU A 5 17.74 6.91 0.07
CA LEU A 5 18.38 5.77 0.74
C LEU A 5 19.79 6.08 1.27
N SER A 6 20.50 7.02 0.65
CA SER A 6 21.85 7.41 1.05
C SER A 6 21.89 8.56 2.06
N MET A 7 20.74 9.16 2.39
CA MET A 7 20.66 10.28 3.31
C MET A 7 20.91 9.84 4.76
N PRO A 8 21.84 10.45 5.50
CA PRO A 8 21.99 10.23 6.93
C PRO A 8 20.71 10.57 7.69
N VAL A 9 20.36 9.77 8.70
CA VAL A 9 19.16 9.96 9.53
C VAL A 9 19.11 11.37 10.15
N SER A 10 20.27 11.93 10.52
CA SER A 10 20.38 13.29 11.08
C SER A 10 19.92 14.40 10.12
N LEU A 11 19.88 14.13 8.82
CA LEU A 11 19.49 15.11 7.79
C LEU A 11 18.05 14.94 7.32
N TYR A 12 17.30 13.98 7.86
CA TYR A 12 15.93 13.73 7.41
C TYR A 12 15.02 14.94 7.59
N GLN A 13 15.07 15.56 8.76
CA GLN A 13 14.20 16.70 9.09
C GLN A 13 14.58 17.96 8.29
N SER A 14 15.89 18.22 8.17
CA SER A 14 16.39 19.46 7.56
C SER A 14 16.51 19.41 6.04
N HIS A 15 16.67 18.23 5.43
CA HIS A 15 16.95 18.10 4.00
C HIS A 15 16.00 17.15 3.28
N LEU A 16 15.68 15.99 3.87
CA LEU A 16 14.84 15.00 3.18
C LEU A 16 13.39 15.46 3.11
N VAL A 17 12.79 15.78 4.26
CA VAL A 17 11.37 16.15 4.37
C VAL A 17 11.02 17.41 3.56
N PRO A 18 11.82 18.50 3.59
CA PRO A 18 11.54 19.71 2.80
C PRO A 18 11.57 19.48 1.30
N VAL A 19 12.38 18.53 0.82
CA VAL A 19 12.42 18.16 -0.61
C VAL A 19 11.27 17.24 -0.98
N LEU A 20 11.00 16.22 -0.15
CA LEU A 20 9.98 15.22 -0.45
C LEU A 20 8.56 15.74 -0.33
N SER A 21 8.28 16.65 0.61
CA SER A 21 6.93 17.16 0.85
C SER A 21 6.28 17.80 -0.39
N PRO A 22 6.84 18.87 -1.00
CA PRO A 22 6.25 19.49 -2.18
C PRO A 22 6.20 18.52 -3.37
N PHE A 23 7.23 17.67 -3.52
CA PHE A 23 7.27 16.67 -4.57
C PHE A 23 6.14 15.65 -4.44
N ALA A 24 5.90 15.10 -3.24
CA ALA A 24 4.85 14.12 -3.01
C ALA A 24 3.46 14.72 -3.18
N VAL A 25 3.23 15.94 -2.68
CA VAL A 25 1.96 16.67 -2.87
C VAL A 25 1.67 16.87 -4.35
N GLN A 26 2.66 17.35 -5.12
CA GLN A 26 2.49 17.58 -6.55
C GLN A 26 2.29 16.27 -7.32
N ALA A 27 3.05 15.23 -6.99
CA ALA A 27 2.92 13.91 -7.61
C ALA A 27 1.52 13.32 -7.36
N PHE A 28 1.06 13.30 -6.11
CA PHE A 28 -0.28 12.83 -5.76
C PHE A 28 -1.37 13.60 -6.50
N HIS A 29 -1.28 14.93 -6.54
CA HIS A 29 -2.25 15.76 -7.24
C HIS A 29 -2.30 15.44 -8.74
N LYS A 30 -1.12 15.33 -9.39
CA LYS A 30 -1.00 14.97 -10.80
C LYS A 30 -1.63 13.61 -11.09
N PHE A 31 -1.28 12.57 -10.32
CA PHE A 31 -1.80 11.22 -10.56
C PHE A 31 -3.30 11.12 -10.28
N SER A 32 -3.79 11.80 -9.24
CA SER A 32 -5.22 11.83 -8.93
C SER A 32 -6.03 12.42 -10.08
N LEU A 33 -5.58 13.54 -10.66
CA LEU A 33 -6.23 14.14 -11.82
C LEU A 33 -6.12 13.25 -13.07
N ALA A 34 -4.96 12.63 -13.28
CA ALA A 34 -4.74 11.75 -14.42
C ALA A 34 -5.67 10.54 -14.40
N TRP A 35 -5.86 9.91 -13.24
CA TRP A 35 -6.68 8.70 -13.10
C TRP A 35 -8.16 8.99 -12.86
N LYS A 36 -8.49 10.12 -12.24
CA LYS A 36 -9.87 10.51 -11.92
C LYS A 36 -10.06 12.01 -12.20
N PRO A 37 -10.16 12.42 -13.48
CA PRO A 37 -10.41 13.80 -13.83
C PRO A 37 -11.75 14.26 -13.22
N PRO A 38 -11.84 15.51 -12.71
CA PRO A 38 -13.08 16.03 -12.16
C PRO A 38 -14.12 16.17 -13.28
N ALA A 39 -15.41 16.01 -12.92
CA ALA A 39 -16.49 16.31 -13.84
C ALA A 39 -16.55 17.83 -14.10
N GLY A 40 -16.56 18.23 -15.38
CA GLY A 40 -16.69 19.63 -15.78
C GLY A 40 -15.48 20.19 -16.53
N PRO A 41 -15.49 21.51 -16.83
CA PRO A 41 -14.44 22.15 -17.59
C PRO A 41 -13.12 22.16 -16.81
N LEU A 42 -12.06 21.68 -17.45
CA LEU A 42 -10.72 21.61 -16.88
C LEU A 42 -9.91 22.88 -17.18
N SER A 43 -9.24 23.41 -16.16
CA SER A 43 -8.24 24.46 -16.38
C SER A 43 -7.11 23.97 -17.29
N PRO A 44 -6.35 24.85 -17.94
CA PRO A 44 -5.21 24.44 -18.77
C PRO A 44 -4.20 23.56 -18.03
N ALA A 45 -3.93 23.86 -16.75
CA ALA A 45 -3.03 23.06 -15.91
C ALA A 45 -3.61 21.67 -15.60
N GLN A 46 -4.91 21.58 -15.31
CA GLN A 46 -5.57 20.28 -15.09
C GLN A 46 -5.58 19.43 -16.36
N ARG A 47 -5.84 20.03 -17.53
CA ARG A 47 -5.74 19.33 -18.82
C ARG A 47 -4.36 18.76 -19.05
N ALA A 48 -3.32 19.56 -18.83
CA ALA A 48 -1.95 19.09 -18.95
C ALA A 48 -1.69 17.86 -18.05
N TYR A 49 -2.19 17.84 -16.80
CA TYR A 49 -2.05 16.68 -15.92
C TYR A 49 -2.87 15.45 -16.35
N VAL A 50 -4.09 15.65 -16.85
CA VAL A 50 -4.92 14.57 -17.40
C VAL A 50 -4.24 13.90 -18.60
N GLU A 51 -3.56 14.70 -19.41
CA GLU A 51 -2.72 14.29 -20.55
C GLU A 51 -1.34 13.75 -20.13
N GLY A 52 -1.15 13.42 -18.84
CA GLY A 52 0.10 12.82 -18.32
C GLY A 52 1.24 13.83 -18.09
N GLY A 53 0.98 15.12 -18.26
CA GLY A 53 1.97 16.19 -18.24
C GLY A 53 2.77 16.30 -19.53
N LEU A 54 2.26 15.75 -20.63
CA LEU A 54 2.92 15.77 -21.94
C LEU A 54 2.31 16.84 -22.82
N PHE A 55 3.18 17.60 -23.46
CA PHE A 55 2.82 18.28 -24.71
C PHE A 55 2.87 17.22 -25.82
N VAL A 56 1.75 16.52 -26.03
CA VAL A 56 1.62 15.68 -27.23
C VAL A 56 1.52 16.65 -28.40
N GLY A 57 2.54 16.65 -29.28
CA GLY A 57 2.62 17.61 -30.39
C GLY A 57 1.38 17.57 -31.29
N GLN A 58 1.03 18.72 -31.88
CA GLN A 58 -0.01 18.78 -32.90
C GLN A 58 0.43 17.92 -34.10
N GLY A 59 -0.25 16.81 -34.36
CA GLY A 59 0.09 15.89 -35.45
C GLY A 59 -0.05 14.40 -35.14
N ILE A 60 -0.33 14.03 -33.89
CA ILE A 60 -0.75 12.67 -33.54
C ILE A 60 -2.27 12.61 -33.63
N ASP A 61 -2.81 11.60 -34.32
CA ASP A 61 -4.25 11.33 -34.31
C ASP A 61 -4.75 11.00 -32.90
N GLU A 62 -6.07 11.16 -32.70
CA GLU A 62 -6.67 11.10 -31.38
C GLU A 62 -6.51 9.72 -30.70
N GLU A 63 -6.60 8.63 -31.48
CA GLU A 63 -6.48 7.26 -30.96
C GLU A 63 -5.06 6.96 -30.46
N ASN A 64 -4.06 7.33 -31.28
CA ASN A 64 -2.66 7.22 -30.88
C ASN A 64 -2.33 8.14 -29.69
N ARG A 65 -2.97 9.31 -29.61
CA ARG A 65 -2.83 10.24 -28.47
C ARG A 65 -3.34 9.62 -27.17
N GLU A 66 -4.55 9.06 -27.15
CA GLU A 66 -5.13 8.42 -25.96
C GLU A 66 -4.27 7.24 -25.49
N THR A 67 -3.84 6.39 -26.42
CA THR A 67 -2.97 5.24 -26.14
C THR A 67 -1.63 5.68 -25.54
N LEU A 68 -1.01 6.73 -26.11
CA LEU A 68 0.24 7.28 -25.62
C LEU A 68 0.10 7.88 -24.22
N VAL A 69 -0.98 8.63 -23.98
CA VAL A 69 -1.28 9.23 -22.67
C VAL A 69 -1.50 8.14 -21.62
N ASP A 70 -2.26 7.08 -21.90
CA ASP A 70 -2.46 5.97 -20.97
C ASP A 70 -1.14 5.27 -20.62
N LYS A 71 -0.31 4.98 -21.63
CA LYS A 71 1.01 4.37 -21.44
C LYS A 71 1.88 5.20 -20.50
N LEU A 72 1.99 6.51 -20.75
CA LEU A 72 2.85 7.40 -19.98
C LEU A 72 2.30 7.67 -18.57
N ARG A 73 0.97 7.74 -18.43
CA ARG A 73 0.31 7.79 -17.12
C ARG A 73 0.67 6.56 -16.28
N ARG A 74 0.56 5.35 -16.85
CA ARG A 74 0.95 4.11 -16.17
C ARG A 74 2.42 4.13 -15.81
N GLU A 75 3.32 4.41 -16.76
CA GLU A 75 4.76 4.41 -16.51
C GLU A 75 5.15 5.38 -15.38
N ALA A 76 4.68 6.62 -15.44
CA ALA A 76 4.95 7.62 -14.41
C ALA A 76 4.39 7.20 -13.03
N THR A 77 3.18 6.65 -13.00
CA THR A 77 2.56 6.17 -11.74
C THR A 77 3.37 5.01 -11.17
N ARG A 78 3.79 4.05 -12.01
CA ARG A 78 4.59 2.88 -11.60
C ARG A 78 5.94 3.31 -11.04
N SER A 79 6.65 4.21 -11.71
CA SER A 79 7.92 4.77 -11.21
C SER A 79 7.74 5.46 -9.85
N TYR A 80 6.64 6.17 -9.66
CA TYR A 80 6.38 6.83 -8.37
C TYR A 80 5.97 5.85 -7.27
N VAL A 81 5.16 4.81 -7.56
CA VAL A 81 4.92 3.71 -6.60
C VAL A 81 6.23 3.05 -6.18
N ASP A 82 7.12 2.80 -7.15
CA ASP A 82 8.43 2.22 -6.91
C ASP A 82 9.29 3.10 -5.98
N LEU A 83 9.26 4.42 -6.19
CA LEU A 83 9.89 5.38 -5.29
C LEU A 83 9.27 5.37 -3.89
N VAL A 84 7.93 5.30 -3.77
CA VAL A 84 7.26 5.21 -2.47
C VAL A 84 7.65 3.91 -1.75
N GLN A 85 7.77 2.78 -2.45
CA GLN A 85 8.28 1.54 -1.84
C GLN A 85 9.71 1.69 -1.32
N GLU A 86 10.58 2.42 -2.02
CA GLU A 86 11.94 2.73 -1.58
C GLU A 86 11.94 3.61 -0.34
N MET A 87 11.08 4.64 -0.32
CA MET A 87 10.88 5.51 0.85
C MET A 87 10.48 4.71 2.10
N PHE A 88 9.69 3.64 1.95
CA PHE A 88 9.33 2.75 3.08
C PHE A 88 10.33 1.60 3.29
N ALA A 89 11.50 1.63 2.64
CA ALA A 89 12.53 0.61 2.71
C ALA A 89 12.03 -0.82 2.39
N LEU A 90 11.05 -0.92 1.49
CA LEU A 90 10.45 -2.19 1.06
C LEU A 90 11.20 -2.86 -0.10
N LYS A 91 12.19 -2.16 -0.67
CA LYS A 91 13.11 -2.71 -1.68
C LYS A 91 14.45 -3.11 -1.06
N GLY A 92 15.09 -4.10 -1.68
CA GLY A 92 16.39 -4.62 -1.26
C GLY A 92 17.56 -3.64 -1.37
N GLU A 93 17.37 -2.47 -1.98
CA GLU A 93 18.44 -1.48 -2.20
C GLU A 93 19.05 -0.95 -0.90
N LEU A 94 18.25 -0.74 0.15
CA LEU A 94 18.79 -0.38 1.45
C LEU A 94 19.68 -1.51 2.00
N ALA A 95 19.29 -2.77 1.79
CA ALA A 95 20.13 -3.90 2.19
C ALA A 95 21.45 -3.93 1.41
N LEU A 96 21.44 -3.61 0.12
CA LEU A 96 22.65 -3.51 -0.70
C LEU A 96 23.59 -2.40 -0.23
N ALA A 97 23.07 -1.23 0.15
CA ALA A 97 23.87 -0.14 0.71
C ALA A 97 24.62 -0.60 1.98
N TYR A 98 23.93 -1.31 2.88
CA TYR A 98 24.54 -1.87 4.09
C TYR A 98 25.50 -3.03 3.82
N ILE A 99 25.25 -3.86 2.80
CA ILE A 99 26.20 -4.87 2.34
C ILE A 99 27.51 -4.21 1.89
N ASN A 100 27.43 -3.10 1.16
CA ASN A 100 28.61 -2.38 0.68
C ASN A 100 29.38 -1.73 1.82
N LEU A 101 28.69 -1.05 2.75
CA LEU A 101 29.31 -0.51 3.97
C LEU A 101 30.03 -1.60 4.79
N GLN A 102 29.43 -2.79 4.89
CA GLN A 102 30.05 -3.92 5.60
C GLN A 102 31.30 -4.45 4.88
N LYS A 103 31.32 -4.43 3.53
CA LYS A 103 32.49 -4.84 2.75
C LYS A 103 33.63 -3.83 2.89
N GLU A 104 33.33 -2.54 2.86
CA GLU A 104 34.30 -1.44 3.06
C GLU A 104 34.92 -1.50 4.46
N GLY A 105 34.12 -1.73 5.50
CA GLY A 105 34.63 -1.88 6.87
C GLY A 105 35.51 -3.11 7.09
N LYS A 106 35.34 -4.18 6.30
CA LYS A 106 36.18 -5.40 6.38
C LYS A 106 37.49 -5.30 5.59
N GLN A 107 37.61 -4.41 4.61
CA GLN A 107 38.84 -4.26 3.82
C GLN A 107 40.02 -3.68 4.62
N ILE A 108 39.82 -3.27 5.88
CA ILE A 108 40.90 -2.80 6.76
C ILE A 108 41.63 -3.95 7.49
N GLY A 109 41.17 -5.21 7.36
CA GLY A 109 41.88 -6.35 7.98
C GLY A 109 41.59 -7.70 7.35
N GLY A 110 42.58 -8.24 6.62
CA GLY A 110 42.80 -9.68 6.53
C GLY A 110 42.26 -10.40 5.30
N VAL A 111 43.19 -10.84 4.46
CA VAL A 111 43.02 -11.86 3.43
C VAL A 111 42.69 -13.20 4.11
N GLY A 112 41.59 -13.83 3.72
CA GLY A 112 41.24 -15.20 4.14
C GLY A 112 39.95 -15.65 3.46
N ARG A 113 40.08 -16.39 2.35
CA ARG A 113 38.95 -16.89 1.54
C ARG A 113 38.88 -18.40 1.74
N GLU A 114 37.86 -18.89 2.43
CA GLU A 114 37.52 -20.32 2.45
C GLU A 114 36.29 -20.59 1.57
N PRO A 115 36.28 -21.67 0.77
CA PRO A 115 35.13 -22.08 -0.03
C PRO A 115 34.23 -23.03 0.76
N GLY A 116 33.00 -22.60 1.05
CA GLY A 116 32.00 -23.39 1.77
C GLY A 116 30.77 -23.71 0.93
N SER A 117 30.63 -25.00 0.63
CA SER A 117 29.50 -25.73 0.05
C SER A 117 28.18 -25.64 0.85
N GLY A 118 27.01 -25.74 0.20
CA GLY A 118 25.79 -26.23 0.86
C GLY A 118 24.43 -25.72 0.40
N THR A 119 23.72 -26.61 -0.31
CA THR A 119 22.28 -26.99 -0.29
C THR A 119 21.13 -25.94 -0.30
N ASN A 120 20.20 -26.17 -1.23
CA ASN A 120 18.96 -25.43 -1.45
C ASN A 120 17.81 -26.04 -0.63
N ASN A 121 17.10 -25.21 0.14
CA ASN A 121 15.70 -25.43 0.51
C ASN A 121 14.91 -24.18 0.11
N GLU A 122 13.84 -24.41 -0.64
CA GLU A 122 12.87 -23.44 -1.14
C GLU A 122 11.76 -23.32 -0.10
N ASP A 123 11.60 -22.15 0.53
CA ASP A 123 10.34 -21.68 1.16
C ASP A 123 10.50 -20.34 1.89
N ASP A 124 11.70 -19.79 1.93
CA ASP A 124 11.94 -18.42 2.39
C ASP A 124 12.33 -17.59 1.17
N VAL A 125 11.48 -16.67 0.71
CA VAL A 125 11.84 -15.67 -0.31
C VAL A 125 12.76 -14.63 0.35
N GLN A 126 13.92 -15.11 0.81
CA GLN A 126 15.08 -14.27 1.02
C GLN A 126 15.49 -13.77 -0.36
N PHE A 127 15.47 -12.44 -0.52
CA PHE A 127 16.05 -11.77 -1.68
C PHE A 127 17.54 -12.17 -1.79
N ARG A 128 17.84 -13.25 -2.54
CA ARG A 128 19.20 -13.70 -2.84
C ARG A 128 19.78 -12.82 -3.96
N VAL A 129 20.13 -11.57 -3.65
CA VAL A 129 21.01 -10.77 -4.51
C VAL A 129 22.45 -11.01 -4.06
N GLY A 130 23.01 -12.17 -4.44
CA GLY A 130 24.31 -12.66 -3.95
C GLY A 130 24.24 -13.05 -2.47
N GLN A 131 24.78 -14.20 -2.08
CA GLN A 131 24.74 -14.71 -0.70
C GLN A 131 25.61 -13.89 0.28
N VAL A 132 25.35 -12.60 0.44
CA VAL A 132 25.94 -11.82 1.53
C VAL A 132 24.92 -11.75 2.66
N VAL A 133 25.08 -12.64 3.63
CA VAL A 133 24.31 -12.60 4.87
C VAL A 133 24.77 -11.37 5.67
N LEU A 134 23.86 -10.44 5.90
CA LEU A 134 24.09 -9.29 6.77
C LEU A 134 24.34 -9.77 8.20
N THR A 135 25.36 -9.23 8.87
CA THR A 135 25.56 -9.54 10.30
C THR A 135 24.37 -9.05 11.13
N PRO A 136 24.08 -9.65 12.30
CA PRO A 136 23.00 -9.19 13.17
C PRO A 136 23.10 -7.70 13.56
N ALA A 137 24.32 -7.16 13.68
CA ALA A 137 24.55 -5.73 13.91
C ALA A 137 24.09 -4.89 12.71
N THR A 138 24.50 -5.27 11.50
CA THR A 138 24.10 -4.60 10.27
C THR A 138 22.58 -4.68 10.03
N GLN A 139 21.96 -5.82 10.34
CA GLN A 139 20.51 -5.99 10.25
C GLN A 139 19.76 -5.06 11.20
N ARG A 140 20.24 -4.93 12.45
CA ARG A 140 19.68 -3.99 13.43
C ARG A 140 19.80 -2.55 12.97
N LEU A 141 20.96 -2.16 12.45
CA LEU A 141 21.19 -0.81 11.93
C LEU A 141 20.27 -0.51 10.72
N ARG A 142 20.15 -1.45 9.78
CA ARG A 142 19.21 -1.34 8.64
C ARG A 142 17.78 -1.16 9.12
N ARG A 143 17.34 -1.93 10.11
CA ARG A 143 15.99 -1.84 10.67
C ARG A 143 15.76 -0.49 11.35
N ALA A 144 16.70 -0.02 12.16
CA ALA A 144 16.63 1.29 12.81
C ALA A 144 16.57 2.43 11.78
N HIS A 145 17.35 2.34 10.70
CA HIS A 145 17.30 3.30 9.60
C HIS A 145 15.94 3.30 8.90
N ALA A 146 15.39 2.13 8.57
CA ALA A 146 14.06 2.00 7.97
C ALA A 146 12.95 2.55 8.87
N GLU A 147 13.04 2.33 10.18
CA GLU A 147 12.09 2.85 11.17
C GLU A 147 12.20 4.38 11.31
N ALA A 148 13.42 4.92 11.34
CA ALA A 148 13.65 6.36 11.37
C ALA A 148 13.14 7.06 10.10
N LEU A 149 13.33 6.42 8.93
CA LEU A 149 12.84 6.93 7.66
C LEU A 149 11.32 6.97 7.63
N ALA A 150 10.67 5.87 8.01
CA ALA A 150 9.21 5.83 8.06
C ALA A 150 8.64 6.83 9.07
N ALA A 151 9.29 7.03 10.22
CA ALA A 151 8.91 8.06 11.18
C ALA A 151 9.03 9.47 10.59
N ALA A 152 10.09 9.76 9.83
CA ALA A 152 10.23 11.04 9.15
C ALA A 152 9.13 11.25 8.10
N LEU A 153 8.78 10.23 7.32
CA LEU A 153 7.75 10.34 6.27
C LEU A 153 6.33 10.51 6.84
N LEU A 154 6.03 9.81 7.94
CA LEU A 154 4.68 9.73 8.49
C LEU A 154 4.41 10.72 9.63
N ARG A 155 5.44 11.26 10.30
CA ARG A 155 5.24 12.10 11.49
C ARG A 155 5.91 13.48 11.42
N ALA A 156 6.88 13.68 10.53
CA ALA A 156 7.60 14.96 10.50
C ALA A 156 6.80 16.12 9.89
N ASN A 157 6.00 15.83 8.86
CA ASN A 157 5.32 16.84 8.07
C ASN A 157 3.93 16.34 7.64
N PRO A 158 2.84 16.97 8.12
CA PRO A 158 1.49 16.53 7.82
C PRO A 158 1.14 16.52 6.33
N GLN A 159 1.69 17.45 5.53
CA GLN A 159 1.41 17.53 4.10
C GLN A 159 2.05 16.35 3.34
N LEU A 160 3.30 16.02 3.67
CA LEU A 160 3.98 14.85 3.13
C LEU A 160 3.23 13.57 3.51
N THR A 161 2.86 13.45 4.79
CA THR A 161 2.09 12.31 5.29
C THR A 161 0.78 12.16 4.52
N GLU A 162 -0.05 13.21 4.47
CA GLU A 162 -1.32 13.16 3.78
C GLU A 162 -1.17 12.85 2.28
N ALA A 163 -0.15 13.38 1.61
CA ALA A 163 0.12 13.07 0.20
C ALA A 163 0.47 11.59 0.00
N LEU A 164 1.33 11.02 0.83
CA LEU A 164 1.72 9.60 0.74
C LEU A 164 0.55 8.67 1.08
N LEU A 165 -0.21 8.99 2.12
CA LEU A 165 -1.39 8.22 2.54
C LEU A 165 -2.48 8.27 1.45
N SER A 166 -2.77 9.45 0.92
CA SER A 166 -3.74 9.63 -0.17
C SER A 166 -3.30 8.93 -1.44
N PHE A 167 -2.00 8.98 -1.76
CA PHE A 167 -1.45 8.24 -2.89
C PHE A 167 -1.65 6.74 -2.72
N CYS A 168 -1.38 6.19 -1.53
CA CYS A 168 -1.60 4.77 -1.26
C CYS A 168 -3.07 4.38 -1.47
N VAL A 169 -4.01 5.20 -1.01
CA VAL A 169 -5.45 4.97 -1.23
C VAL A 169 -5.81 5.07 -2.72
N GLY A 170 -5.34 6.11 -3.41
CA GLY A 170 -5.59 6.31 -4.83
C GLY A 170 -5.07 5.14 -5.67
N ALA A 171 -3.85 4.69 -5.43
CA ALA A 171 -3.23 3.60 -6.17
C ALA A 171 -3.92 2.23 -5.98
N LEU A 172 -4.70 2.04 -4.92
CA LEU A 172 -5.57 0.86 -4.75
C LEU A 172 -6.88 0.95 -5.54
N ALA A 173 -7.28 2.14 -5.99
CA ALA A 173 -8.51 2.37 -6.74
C ALA A 173 -8.28 2.61 -8.24
N TRP A 174 -7.05 2.86 -8.68
CA TRP A 174 -6.73 3.10 -10.09
C TRP A 174 -6.62 1.80 -10.88
N PRO A 175 -7.07 1.76 -12.16
CA PRO A 175 -7.08 0.57 -13.01
C PRO A 175 -5.68 0.17 -13.55
N ASP A 176 -4.71 0.04 -12.65
CA ASP A 176 -3.36 -0.47 -12.90
C ASP A 176 -2.95 -1.49 -11.83
N SER A 177 -3.04 -2.76 -12.19
CA SER A 177 -2.74 -3.89 -11.31
C SER A 177 -1.31 -3.87 -10.76
N TYR A 178 -0.34 -3.37 -11.54
CA TYR A 178 1.03 -3.21 -11.05
C TYR A 178 1.07 -2.25 -9.86
N CYS A 179 0.47 -1.07 -10.02
CA CYS A 179 0.45 -0.03 -9.00
C CYS A 179 -0.29 -0.51 -7.75
N CYS A 180 -1.45 -1.14 -7.93
CA CYS A 180 -2.22 -1.71 -6.82
C CYS A 180 -1.40 -2.75 -6.05
N ARG A 181 -0.88 -3.80 -6.71
CA ARG A 181 -0.10 -4.88 -6.07
C ARG A 181 1.12 -4.36 -5.30
N ARG A 182 1.84 -3.41 -5.89
CA ARG A 182 3.00 -2.79 -5.24
C ARG A 182 2.58 -1.95 -4.03
N THR A 183 1.50 -1.20 -4.14
CA THR A 183 0.99 -0.36 -3.06
C THR A 183 0.48 -1.17 -1.88
N LEU A 184 -0.03 -2.39 -2.09
CA LEU A 184 -0.49 -3.25 -0.99
C LEU A 184 0.60 -3.51 0.06
N ARG A 185 1.86 -3.73 -0.36
CA ARG A 185 2.99 -3.88 0.57
C ARG A 185 3.27 -2.60 1.35
N THR A 186 3.14 -1.44 0.70
CA THR A 186 3.25 -0.13 1.34
C THR A 186 2.14 0.07 2.36
N ALA A 187 0.89 -0.25 2.01
CA ALA A 187 -0.26 -0.19 2.90
C ALA A 187 -0.09 -1.13 4.11
N GLN A 188 0.46 -2.32 3.90
CA GLN A 188 0.79 -3.25 4.98
C GLN A 188 1.77 -2.61 5.96
N ARG A 189 2.90 -2.10 5.42
CA ARG A 189 3.94 -1.45 6.21
C ARG A 189 3.44 -0.21 6.95
N ILE A 190 2.63 0.64 6.31
CA ILE A 190 2.03 1.81 6.96
C ILE A 190 1.18 1.34 8.14
N THR A 191 0.28 0.38 7.92
CA THR A 191 -0.59 -0.13 8.99
C THR A 191 0.24 -0.70 10.14
N ASP A 192 1.29 -1.48 9.88
CA ASP A 192 2.18 -2.03 10.92
C ASP A 192 2.77 -0.93 11.82
N LEU A 193 3.14 0.20 11.21
CA LEU A 193 3.81 1.31 11.88
C LEU A 193 2.86 2.29 12.57
N THR A 194 1.60 2.34 12.16
CA THR A 194 0.67 3.41 12.56
C THR A 194 -0.60 2.94 13.24
N TRP A 195 -0.93 1.64 13.26
CA TRP A 195 -2.20 1.19 13.83
C TRP A 195 -2.41 1.56 15.31
N ARG A 196 -1.32 1.70 16.07
CA ARG A 196 -1.37 2.13 17.48
C ARG A 196 -1.57 3.64 17.65
N ASP A 197 -1.32 4.41 16.60
CA ASP A 197 -1.33 5.87 16.63
C ASP A 197 -2.74 6.39 16.29
N PRO A 198 -3.43 7.09 17.22
CA PRO A 198 -4.77 7.60 16.98
C PRO A 198 -4.89 8.53 15.78
N ALA A 199 -3.81 9.24 15.41
CA ALA A 199 -3.82 10.15 14.27
C ALA A 199 -4.07 9.44 12.93
N PHE A 200 -3.81 8.14 12.84
CA PHE A 200 -3.96 7.36 11.60
C PHE A 200 -5.25 6.53 11.54
N THR A 201 -6.11 6.66 12.54
CA THR A 201 -7.28 5.77 12.70
C THR A 201 -8.31 5.99 11.61
N GLU A 202 -8.61 7.26 11.35
CA GLU A 202 -9.50 7.67 10.27
C GLU A 202 -8.92 7.21 8.92
N PHE A 203 -7.63 7.42 8.69
CA PHE A 203 -6.97 6.94 7.48
C PHE A 203 -7.10 5.41 7.32
N LEU A 204 -6.75 4.63 8.34
CA LEU A 204 -6.77 3.17 8.25
C LEU A 204 -8.21 2.65 8.09
N GLY A 205 -9.14 3.09 8.94
CA GLY A 205 -10.51 2.59 8.98
C GLY A 205 -11.44 3.18 7.92
N ALA A 206 -11.48 4.50 7.77
CA ALA A 206 -12.43 5.16 6.87
C ALA A 206 -11.93 5.31 5.44
N ARG A 207 -10.61 5.27 5.20
CA ARG A 207 -10.04 5.44 3.85
C ARG A 207 -9.44 4.16 3.31
N LEU A 208 -8.43 3.59 3.95
CA LEU A 208 -7.70 2.41 3.46
C LEU A 208 -8.59 1.16 3.46
N PHE A 209 -9.22 0.85 4.59
CA PHE A 209 -10.14 -0.29 4.71
C PHE A 209 -11.34 -0.14 3.77
N ALA A 210 -12.01 1.01 3.80
CA ALA A 210 -13.14 1.30 2.92
C ALA A 210 -12.80 1.13 1.43
N THR A 211 -11.64 1.63 1.00
CA THR A 211 -11.19 1.51 -0.40
C THR A 211 -10.89 0.06 -0.77
N GLY A 212 -10.22 -0.70 0.11
CA GLY A 212 -9.96 -2.12 -0.10
C GLY A 212 -11.25 -2.94 -0.21
N VAL A 213 -12.21 -2.71 0.69
CA VAL A 213 -13.52 -3.37 0.63
C VAL A 213 -14.30 -2.96 -0.62
N ALA A 214 -14.32 -1.68 -0.98
CA ALA A 214 -14.99 -1.22 -2.20
C ALA A 214 -14.40 -1.89 -3.45
N ALA A 215 -13.07 -2.03 -3.54
CA ALA A 215 -12.42 -2.73 -4.64
C ALA A 215 -12.83 -4.22 -4.70
N LEU A 216 -12.91 -4.90 -3.55
CA LEU A 216 -13.33 -6.30 -3.47
C LEU A 216 -14.82 -6.49 -3.85
N VAL A 217 -15.69 -5.55 -3.46
CA VAL A 217 -17.14 -5.63 -3.76
C VAL A 217 -17.44 -5.28 -5.22
N GLN A 218 -16.67 -4.36 -5.82
CA GLN A 218 -16.87 -3.95 -7.22
C GLN A 218 -16.31 -4.96 -8.23
N GLU A 219 -15.43 -5.87 -7.81
CA GLU A 219 -14.77 -6.88 -8.64
C GLU A 219 -14.34 -6.38 -10.04
N PRO A 220 -13.60 -5.26 -10.14
CA PRO A 220 -13.28 -4.72 -11.45
C PRO A 220 -12.32 -5.64 -12.20
N LYS A 221 -12.47 -5.74 -13.52
CA LYS A 221 -11.71 -6.67 -14.38
C LYS A 221 -10.18 -6.58 -14.24
N TRP A 222 -9.65 -5.41 -13.86
CA TRP A 222 -8.22 -5.21 -13.68
C TRP A 222 -7.67 -5.79 -12.36
N LEU A 223 -8.57 -6.16 -11.42
CA LEU A 223 -8.21 -6.68 -10.08
C LEU A 223 -7.89 -8.19 -10.08
N VAL A 224 -8.21 -8.89 -11.16
CA VAL A 224 -8.18 -10.36 -11.22
C VAL A 224 -6.84 -10.92 -10.74
N GLY A 225 -6.87 -11.79 -9.73
CA GLY A 225 -5.69 -12.43 -9.14
C GLY A 225 -4.95 -11.57 -8.10
N MET A 226 -5.58 -10.51 -7.57
CA MET A 226 -5.07 -9.70 -6.45
C MET A 226 -6.06 -9.59 -5.29
N GLU A 227 -7.22 -10.24 -5.40
CA GLU A 227 -8.29 -10.20 -4.41
C GLU A 227 -7.77 -10.65 -3.04
N TRP A 228 -6.98 -11.72 -3.01
CA TRP A 228 -6.36 -12.25 -1.79
C TRP A 228 -5.34 -11.32 -1.17
N ASP A 229 -4.61 -10.55 -1.97
CA ASP A 229 -3.63 -9.58 -1.48
C ASP A 229 -4.34 -8.38 -0.83
N ILE A 230 -5.43 -7.90 -1.45
CA ILE A 230 -6.27 -6.82 -0.91
C ILE A 230 -6.96 -7.28 0.37
N LEU A 231 -7.52 -8.48 0.34
CA LEU A 231 -8.18 -9.09 1.49
C LEU A 231 -7.22 -9.25 2.68
N ALA A 232 -5.94 -9.54 2.43
CA ALA A 232 -4.93 -9.56 3.50
C ALA A 232 -4.74 -8.18 4.15
N VAL A 233 -4.76 -7.09 3.37
CA VAL A 233 -4.70 -5.72 3.92
C VAL A 233 -5.97 -5.37 4.69
N VAL A 234 -7.14 -5.66 4.11
CA VAL A 234 -8.46 -5.44 4.73
C VAL A 234 -8.55 -6.18 6.06
N GLN A 235 -8.21 -7.48 6.08
CA GLN A 235 -8.13 -8.30 7.28
C GLN A 235 -7.21 -7.67 8.33
N MET A 236 -6.00 -7.30 7.93
CA MET A 236 -5.00 -6.79 8.85
C MET A 236 -5.42 -5.45 9.48
N VAL A 237 -6.04 -4.56 8.71
CA VAL A 237 -6.61 -3.31 9.25
C VAL A 237 -7.77 -3.62 10.19
N TYR A 238 -8.68 -4.53 9.81
CA TYR A 238 -9.82 -4.91 10.64
C TYR A 238 -9.36 -5.45 11.99
N LEU A 239 -8.49 -6.47 12.00
CA LEU A 239 -8.00 -7.09 13.22
C LEU A 239 -7.33 -6.06 14.14
N ARG A 240 -6.50 -5.18 13.59
CA ARG A 240 -5.76 -4.18 14.38
C ARG A 240 -6.63 -3.09 14.96
N LEU A 241 -7.59 -2.58 14.19
CA LEU A 241 -8.45 -1.51 14.65
C LEU A 241 -9.57 -2.04 15.54
N VAL A 242 -10.22 -3.14 15.16
CA VAL A 242 -11.41 -3.66 15.86
C VAL A 242 -11.05 -4.50 17.07
N PHE A 243 -9.97 -5.30 17.00
CA PHE A 243 -9.54 -6.14 18.13
C PHE A 243 -8.29 -5.62 18.85
N GLY A 244 -7.71 -4.50 18.40
CA GLY A 244 -6.52 -3.93 19.04
C GLY A 244 -5.25 -4.79 18.88
N GLY A 245 -5.20 -5.71 17.92
CA GLY A 245 -4.08 -6.64 17.76
C GLY A 245 -4.12 -7.48 16.48
N THR A 246 -3.21 -8.43 16.38
CA THR A 246 -3.09 -9.35 15.22
C THR A 246 -4.08 -10.53 15.26
N GLY A 247 -5.01 -10.56 16.23
CA GLY A 247 -5.84 -11.73 16.56
C GLY A 247 -5.06 -12.89 17.21
N LEU A 248 -3.76 -13.00 16.92
CA LEU A 248 -2.81 -13.98 17.46
C LEU A 248 -2.11 -13.50 18.75
N ASP A 249 -1.88 -12.18 18.89
CA ASP A 249 -1.30 -11.59 20.10
C ASP A 249 -2.36 -11.43 21.20
N LYS A 250 -2.84 -12.55 21.76
CA LYS A 250 -3.75 -12.53 22.93
C LYS A 250 -3.08 -12.04 24.23
N MET A 251 -1.78 -11.67 24.22
CA MET A 251 -0.97 -11.55 25.45
C MET A 251 0.01 -10.36 25.54
N ALA A 252 -0.20 -9.22 24.87
CA ALA A 252 0.71 -8.07 25.01
C ALA A 252 0.01 -6.77 25.43
N GLY A 253 -0.41 -6.72 26.70
CA GLY A 253 -0.27 -5.61 27.68
C GLY A 253 -0.68 -4.16 27.38
N GLU A 254 -0.84 -3.72 26.14
CA GLU A 254 -1.23 -2.35 25.78
C GLU A 254 -2.28 -2.40 24.67
N SER A 255 -3.50 -2.78 25.04
CA SER A 255 -4.64 -2.70 24.13
C SER A 255 -5.02 -1.23 23.94
N ARG A 256 -4.71 -0.68 22.78
CA ARG A 256 -5.36 0.54 22.30
C ARG A 256 -6.89 0.32 22.34
N PRO A 257 -7.71 1.33 22.72
CA PRO A 257 -9.16 1.21 22.61
C PRO A 257 -9.54 0.87 21.16
N PRO A 258 -10.37 -0.15 20.94
CA PRO A 258 -10.77 -0.57 19.61
C PRO A 258 -11.51 0.57 18.90
N SER A 259 -11.31 0.66 17.59
CA SER A 259 -11.99 1.59 16.71
C SER A 259 -13.05 0.85 15.90
N ASP A 260 -14.28 1.35 15.96
CA ASP A 260 -15.43 0.77 15.26
C ASP A 260 -15.55 1.19 13.79
N LEU A 261 -14.64 2.04 13.27
CA LEU A 261 -14.72 2.52 11.88
C LEU A 261 -14.84 1.40 10.83
N PRO A 262 -14.04 0.31 10.86
CA PRO A 262 -14.23 -0.78 9.90
C PRO A 262 -15.60 -1.45 10.01
N ARG A 263 -16.10 -1.65 11.24
CA ARG A 263 -17.43 -2.23 11.51
C ARG A 263 -18.54 -1.33 10.99
N GLN A 264 -18.46 -0.02 11.26
CA GLN A 264 -19.41 0.97 10.77
C GLN A 264 -19.44 1.01 9.23
N PHE A 265 -18.29 0.92 8.58
CA PHE A 265 -18.23 0.85 7.12
C PHE A 265 -18.91 -0.42 6.59
N LEU A 266 -18.62 -1.60 7.15
CA LEU A 266 -19.30 -2.84 6.74
C LEU A 266 -20.81 -2.75 6.94
N LEU A 267 -21.29 -2.22 8.07
CA LEU A 267 -22.73 -2.01 8.33
C LEU A 267 -23.39 -1.02 7.37
N SER A 268 -22.62 -0.15 6.71
CA SER A 268 -23.14 0.76 5.70
C SER A 268 -23.34 0.11 4.33
N LEU A 269 -22.81 -1.11 4.12
CA LEU A 269 -22.96 -1.82 2.86
C LEU A 269 -24.33 -2.51 2.76
N PRO A 270 -24.97 -2.47 1.58
CA PRO A 270 -26.24 -3.15 1.39
C PRO A 270 -26.05 -4.67 1.58
N GLY A 271 -26.92 -5.28 2.39
CA GLY A 271 -26.95 -6.73 2.60
C GLY A 271 -26.17 -7.25 3.79
N LEU A 272 -25.39 -6.41 4.47
CA LEU A 272 -24.75 -6.80 5.71
C LEU A 272 -25.63 -6.44 6.91
N SER A 273 -25.96 -7.46 7.71
CA SER A 273 -26.62 -7.28 8.99
C SER A 273 -25.60 -7.28 10.14
N PRO A 274 -25.95 -6.75 11.32
CA PRO A 274 -25.13 -6.90 12.52
C PRO A 274 -24.83 -8.37 12.86
N GLU A 275 -25.74 -9.29 12.57
CA GLU A 275 -25.57 -10.73 12.83
C GLU A 275 -24.52 -11.35 11.91
N SER A 276 -24.50 -11.00 10.62
CA SER A 276 -23.49 -11.47 9.68
C SER A 276 -22.09 -11.01 10.10
N ILE A 277 -21.96 -9.75 10.53
CA ILE A 277 -20.68 -9.21 11.03
C ILE A 277 -20.28 -9.89 12.35
N ALA A 278 -21.21 -10.09 13.28
CA ALA A 278 -20.94 -10.81 14.52
C ALA A 278 -20.48 -12.25 14.27
N SER A 279 -21.06 -12.93 13.28
CA SER A 279 -20.64 -14.27 12.86
C SER A 279 -19.21 -14.27 12.31
N MET A 280 -18.88 -13.31 11.42
CA MET A 280 -17.52 -13.12 10.91
C MET A 280 -16.52 -12.85 12.05
N GLU A 281 -16.84 -11.92 12.95
CA GLU A 281 -15.98 -11.56 14.08
C GLU A 281 -15.73 -12.74 15.02
N LYS A 282 -16.76 -13.56 15.26
CA LYS A 282 -16.61 -14.80 16.03
C LYS A 282 -15.56 -15.72 15.38
N THR A 283 -15.64 -15.94 14.07
CA THR A 283 -14.62 -16.74 13.34
C THR A 283 -13.23 -16.13 13.44
N LEU A 284 -13.10 -14.81 13.36
CA LEU A 284 -11.82 -14.11 13.50
C LEU A 284 -11.20 -14.27 14.90
N GLN A 285 -12.02 -14.36 15.95
CA GLN A 285 -11.56 -14.54 17.34
C GLN A 285 -11.21 -15.99 17.69
N GLU A 286 -11.95 -16.94 17.12
CA GLU A 286 -11.82 -18.37 17.40
C GLU A 286 -10.71 -19.04 16.58
N SER A 287 -10.52 -18.62 15.32
CA SER A 287 -9.47 -19.19 14.45
C SER A 287 -8.12 -18.48 14.64
N ASN A 288 -7.04 -19.26 14.59
CA ASN A 288 -5.66 -18.76 14.50
C ASN A 288 -5.11 -18.80 13.05
N SER A 289 -5.92 -19.23 12.08
CA SER A 289 -5.51 -19.38 10.69
C SER A 289 -5.75 -18.09 9.91
N HIS A 290 -4.67 -17.50 9.38
CA HIS A 290 -4.79 -16.36 8.46
C HIS A 290 -5.65 -16.67 7.24
N LYS A 291 -5.71 -17.93 6.81
CA LYS A 291 -6.55 -18.35 5.69
C LYS A 291 -8.03 -18.24 6.08
N ASP A 292 -8.41 -18.81 7.23
CA ASP A 292 -9.80 -18.83 7.70
C ASP A 292 -10.33 -17.42 7.94
N HIS A 293 -9.48 -16.53 8.46
CA HIS A 293 -9.84 -15.13 8.64
C HIS A 293 -10.17 -14.43 7.31
N LYS A 294 -9.36 -14.66 6.28
CA LYS A 294 -9.61 -14.12 4.95
C LYS A 294 -10.88 -14.73 4.37
N ASP A 295 -11.04 -16.05 4.47
CA ASP A 295 -12.25 -16.75 4.02
C ASP A 295 -13.50 -16.16 4.69
N ALA A 296 -13.49 -15.94 6.01
CA ALA A 296 -14.61 -15.34 6.74
C ALA A 296 -14.98 -13.93 6.24
N ILE A 297 -13.99 -13.06 6.03
CA ILE A 297 -14.23 -11.71 5.49
C ILE A 297 -14.75 -11.80 4.06
N ARG A 298 -14.15 -12.64 3.21
CA ARG A 298 -14.59 -12.81 1.82
C ARG A 298 -16.02 -13.30 1.75
N ASP A 299 -16.37 -14.32 2.54
CA ASP A 299 -17.70 -14.92 2.52
C ASP A 299 -18.76 -13.95 3.05
N THR A 300 -18.40 -13.06 3.97
CA THR A 300 -19.24 -11.92 4.37
C THR A 300 -19.44 -10.94 3.22
N LEU A 301 -18.38 -10.55 2.52
CA LEU A 301 -18.46 -9.62 1.39
C LEU A 301 -19.23 -10.20 0.18
N ARG A 302 -19.26 -11.53 0.01
CA ARG A 302 -20.07 -12.19 -1.04
C ARG A 302 -21.55 -11.90 -0.91
N LEU A 303 -22.07 -11.75 0.31
CA LEU A 303 -23.48 -11.36 0.53
C LEU A 303 -23.81 -10.02 -0.13
N VAL A 304 -22.87 -9.06 -0.07
CA VAL A 304 -23.00 -7.75 -0.72
C VAL A 304 -22.96 -7.88 -2.23
N ILE A 305 -22.04 -8.70 -2.76
CA ILE A 305 -21.87 -8.92 -4.20
C ILE A 305 -23.13 -9.56 -4.79
N GLU A 306 -23.66 -10.59 -4.15
CA GLU A 306 -24.90 -11.28 -4.57
C GLU A 306 -26.12 -10.34 -4.54
N GLN A 307 -26.22 -9.49 -3.52
CA GLN A 307 -27.28 -8.49 -3.44
C GLN A 307 -27.15 -7.40 -4.51
N ASN A 308 -25.93 -6.96 -4.82
CA ASN A 308 -25.70 -5.99 -5.90
C ASN A 308 -26.06 -6.59 -7.27
N ALA A 309 -25.75 -7.87 -7.49
CA ALA A 309 -26.10 -8.58 -8.72
C ALA A 309 -27.62 -8.69 -8.91
N THR A 310 -28.35 -9.06 -7.85
CA THR A 310 -29.83 -9.16 -7.88
C THR A 310 -30.49 -7.80 -8.07
N SER A 311 -30.01 -6.76 -7.36
CA SER A 311 -30.52 -5.39 -7.49
C SER A 311 -30.25 -4.79 -8.88
N GLY A 312 -29.05 -5.03 -9.42
CA GLY A 312 -28.69 -4.60 -10.77
C GLY A 312 -29.51 -5.30 -11.86
N ALA A 313 -29.78 -6.60 -11.71
CA ALA A 313 -30.64 -7.34 -12.63
C ALA A 313 -32.09 -6.83 -12.60
N ALA A 314 -32.63 -6.54 -11.41
CA ALA A 314 -33.96 -5.95 -11.27
C ALA A 314 -34.07 -4.56 -11.91
N ALA A 315 -33.05 -3.70 -11.72
CA ALA A 315 -33.00 -2.38 -12.33
C ALA A 315 -32.88 -2.44 -13.86
N ALA A 316 -32.06 -3.35 -14.40
CA ALA A 316 -31.92 -3.55 -15.84
C ALA A 316 -33.23 -4.07 -16.49
N ALA A 317 -33.95 -4.98 -15.81
CA ALA A 317 -35.25 -5.46 -16.26
C ALA A 317 -36.31 -4.35 -16.28
N ALA A 318 -36.30 -3.45 -15.29
CA ALA A 318 -37.22 -2.32 -15.22
C ALA A 318 -36.94 -1.23 -16.26
N ALA A 319 -35.68 -1.04 -16.69
CA ALA A 319 -35.30 -0.07 -17.71
C ALA A 319 -35.52 -0.56 -19.16
N GLY A 320 -35.72 -1.87 -19.34
CA GLY A 320 -36.02 -2.50 -20.63
C GLY A 320 -37.50 -2.74 -20.92
N ALA A 321 -38.40 -2.34 -20.01
CA ALA A 321 -39.85 -2.42 -20.12
C ALA A 321 -40.46 -1.02 -20.30
#